data_AF-A0A164HP97-F1
#
_entry.id   AF-A0A164HP97-F1
#
_cell.length_a   1.000
_cell.length_b   1.000
_cell.length_c   1.000
_cell.angle_alpha   90.00
_cell.angle_beta   90.00
_cell.angle_gamma   90.00
#
_symmetry.space_group_name_H-M   'P 1'
#
loop_
_entity.id
_entity.type
_entity.pdbx_description
1 polymer ?
#
loop_
_entity_poly.entity_id
_entity_poly.type
_entity_poly.pdbx_seq_one_letter_code
_entity_poly.pdbx_strand_id
1 'polypeptide(L)'
;MANHEGNGNNLIFQAKFNGTRFSQWKFGALIMARAKKLVGIIEGTEQKPVEHHHTIFFTTECILLVKVKLVSTQAEEYDEEGKLRNGKKINTWIERDAMAAGLIYGSLEPEYQTSVGGSVDAADMWKRLNQEHAQVAAANSNQLTAKFFQYIMNP
;
A
#
# COMPACT_ATOMS: atom_id res chain seq x y z
N MET A 1 -37.65 2.59 3.72
CA MET A 1 -37.56 1.14 3.46
C MET A 1 -36.69 0.96 2.23
N ALA A 2 -35.42 0.63 2.39
CA ALA A 2 -34.54 0.30 1.27
C ALA A 2 -34.20 -1.18 1.41
N ASN A 3 -34.82 -1.99 0.56
CA ASN A 3 -34.53 -3.41 0.42
C ASN A 3 -33.14 -3.55 -0.20
N HIS A 4 -32.22 -4.18 0.52
CA HIS A 4 -30.95 -4.62 -0.05
C HIS A 4 -30.89 -6.14 0.02
N GLU A 5 -31.56 -6.78 -0.93
CA GLU A 5 -31.28 -8.17 -1.26
C GLU A 5 -29.94 -8.19 -2.03
N GLY A 6 -28.92 -8.79 -1.42
CA GLY A 6 -27.57 -8.82 -1.97
C GLY A 6 -26.81 -10.05 -1.52
N ASN A 7 -27.05 -11.15 -2.23
CA ASN A 7 -26.15 -12.28 -2.54
C ASN A 7 -24.96 -12.50 -1.57
N GLY A 8 -25.01 -13.64 -0.86
CA GLY A 8 -24.13 -14.04 0.26
C GLY A 8 -22.66 -14.33 -0.06
N ASN A 9 -22.01 -13.58 -0.96
CA ASN A 9 -20.55 -13.63 -1.20
C ASN A 9 -19.85 -12.28 -1.03
N ASN A 10 -20.56 -11.22 -0.64
CA ASN A 10 -19.97 -9.90 -0.38
C ASN A 10 -19.72 -9.72 1.12
N LEU A 11 -18.62 -10.28 1.63
CA LEU A 11 -17.99 -9.77 2.85
C LEU A 11 -17.40 -8.37 2.56
N ILE A 12 -18.20 -7.42 2.08
CA ILE A 12 -17.74 -6.05 1.85
C ILE A 12 -18.04 -5.27 3.13
N PHE A 13 -16.99 -5.01 3.91
CA PHE A 13 -17.01 -3.92 4.87
C PHE A 13 -17.23 -2.62 4.08
N GLN A 14 -18.49 -2.18 3.98
CA GLN A 14 -18.92 -0.99 3.22
C GLN A 14 -18.87 0.29 4.06
N ALA A 15 -18.31 0.28 5.27
CA ALA A 15 -18.21 1.48 6.07
C ALA A 15 -17.07 2.36 5.52
N LYS A 16 -17.45 3.44 4.82
CA LYS A 16 -16.51 4.47 4.40
C LYS A 16 -15.92 5.16 5.63
N PHE A 17 -14.65 5.52 5.56
CA PHE A 17 -14.00 6.30 6.60
C PHE A 17 -14.54 7.73 6.59
N ASN A 18 -15.12 8.13 7.71
CA ASN A 18 -15.74 9.44 7.91
C ASN A 18 -14.96 10.33 8.89
N GLY A 19 -13.68 10.04 9.12
CA GLY A 19 -12.84 10.77 10.08
C GLY A 19 -12.86 10.23 11.50
N THR A 20 -13.82 9.36 11.84
CA THR A 20 -13.94 8.80 13.20
C THR A 20 -13.61 7.32 13.26
N ARG A 21 -13.22 6.84 14.45
CA ARG A 21 -12.94 5.41 14.71
C ARG A 21 -11.92 4.80 13.73
N PHE A 22 -10.85 5.53 13.44
CA PHE A 22 -9.81 5.13 12.50
C PHE A 22 -9.31 3.69 12.74
N SER A 23 -9.08 3.28 13.99
CA SER A 23 -8.66 1.91 14.31
C SER A 23 -9.66 0.84 13.87
N GLN A 24 -10.96 1.10 13.99
CA GLN A 24 -12.02 0.16 13.57
C GLN A 24 -12.09 0.08 12.05
N TRP A 25 -12.07 1.24 11.38
CA TRP A 25 -12.04 1.29 9.91
C TRP A 25 -10.78 0.60 9.36
N LYS A 26 -9.60 0.90 9.92
CA LYS A 26 -8.32 0.30 9.55
C LYS A 26 -8.36 -1.23 9.64
N PHE A 27 -8.92 -1.75 10.73
CA PHE A 27 -9.10 -3.19 10.90
C PHE A 27 -10.03 -3.78 9.84
N GLY A 28 -11.14 -3.11 9.53
CA GLY A 28 -12.06 -3.50 8.46
C GLY A 28 -11.39 -3.51 7.08
N ALA A 29 -10.65 -2.45 6.74
CA ALA A 29 -9.89 -2.35 5.49
C ALA A 29 -8.86 -3.48 5.35
N LEU A 30 -8.16 -3.83 6.43
CA LEU A 30 -7.21 -4.95 6.42
C LEU A 30 -7.88 -6.32 6.25
N ILE A 31 -9.08 -6.54 6.80
CA ILE A 31 -9.85 -7.76 6.54
C ILE A 31 -10.19 -7.89 5.06
N MET A 32 -10.65 -6.80 4.43
CA MET A 32 -10.95 -6.75 3.00
C MET A 32 -9.72 -7.05 2.15
N ALA A 33 -8.60 -6.41 2.48
CA ALA A 33 -7.33 -6.64 1.81
C ALA A 33 -6.85 -8.09 1.98
N ARG A 34 -7.05 -8.70 3.15
CA ARG A 34 -6.68 -10.09 3.42
C ARG A 34 -7.49 -11.06 2.57
N ALA A 35 -8.80 -10.84 2.44
CA ALA A 35 -9.65 -11.63 1.55
C ALA A 35 -9.18 -11.59 0.09
N LYS A 36 -8.59 -10.47 -0.34
CA LYS A 36 -8.06 -10.27 -1.69
C LYS A 36 -6.55 -10.55 -1.86
N LYS A 37 -5.86 -11.00 -0.80
CA LYS A 37 -4.40 -11.20 -0.78
C LYS A 37 -3.60 -9.93 -1.17
N LEU A 38 -4.06 -8.77 -0.71
CA LEU A 38 -3.45 -7.46 -0.98
C LEU A 38 -2.71 -6.86 0.22
N VAL A 39 -2.77 -7.50 1.40
CA VAL A 39 -2.14 -6.97 2.63
C VAL A 39 -0.66 -6.70 2.43
N GLY A 40 0.06 -7.60 1.75
CA GLY A 40 1.50 -7.43 1.51
C GLY A 40 1.83 -6.20 0.68
N ILE A 41 0.97 -5.87 -0.30
CA ILE A 41 1.08 -4.67 -1.13
C ILE A 41 0.78 -3.42 -0.29
N ILE A 42 -0.33 -3.42 0.46
CA ILE A 42 -0.76 -2.28 1.29
C ILE A 42 0.25 -1.95 2.40
N GLU A 43 0.84 -2.97 3.03
CA GLU A 43 1.84 -2.78 4.07
C GLU A 43 3.24 -2.54 3.52
N GLY A 44 3.44 -2.65 2.20
CA GLY A 44 4.73 -2.49 1.53
C GLY A 44 5.72 -3.63 1.79
N THR A 45 5.26 -4.76 2.33
CA THR A 45 6.11 -5.96 2.51
C THR A 45 6.33 -6.70 1.19
N GLU A 46 5.42 -6.54 0.23
CA GLU A 46 5.57 -7.04 -1.14
C GLU A 46 6.01 -5.92 -2.08
N GLN A 47 7.31 -5.86 -2.36
CA GLN A 47 7.89 -4.82 -3.22
C GLN A 47 7.69 -5.11 -4.70
N LYS A 48 7.62 -4.03 -5.51
CA LYS A 48 7.62 -4.12 -6.97
C LYS A 48 8.86 -4.88 -7.46
N PRO A 49 8.71 -5.91 -8.30
CA PRO A 49 9.85 -6.61 -8.87
C PRO A 49 10.72 -5.65 -9.69
N VAL A 50 12.05 -5.74 -9.52
CA VAL A 50 13.02 -4.90 -10.23
C VAL A 50 13.14 -5.35 -11.69
N GLU A 51 13.20 -4.38 -12.60
CA GLU A 51 13.56 -4.61 -13.99
C GLU A 51 15.07 -4.80 -14.10
N HIS A 52 15.53 -6.00 -14.44
CA HIS A 52 16.94 -6.23 -14.73
C HIS A 52 17.21 -5.95 -16.22
N HIS A 53 17.65 -4.73 -16.52
CA HIS A 53 18.21 -4.38 -17.82
C HIS A 53 19.67 -4.86 -17.85
N HIS A 54 19.95 -5.95 -18.57
CA HIS A 54 21.33 -6.35 -18.82
C HIS A 54 21.96 -5.30 -19.75
N THR A 55 22.82 -4.43 -19.20
CA THR A 55 23.67 -3.58 -20.03
C THR A 55 24.81 -4.46 -20.54
N ILE A 56 24.72 -4.94 -21.78
CA ILE A 56 25.81 -5.69 -22.40
C ILE A 56 26.92 -4.68 -22.71
N PHE A 57 27.90 -4.55 -21.81
CA PHE A 57 29.17 -3.91 -22.13
C PHE A 57 30.00 -4.89 -22.95
N PHE A 58 29.97 -4.76 -24.28
CA PHE A 58 30.98 -5.38 -25.12
C PHE A 58 32.30 -4.64 -24.90
N THR A 59 33.11 -5.15 -23.98
CA THR A 59 34.55 -4.85 -23.97
C THR A 59 35.27 -6.11 -24.40
N THR A 60 36.13 -5.94 -25.41
CA THR A 60 36.59 -6.98 -26.34
C THR A 60 37.48 -8.08 -25.73
N GLU A 61 37.62 -8.22 -24.40
CA GLU A 61 38.69 -9.07 -23.86
C GLU A 61 38.45 -9.95 -22.61
N CYS A 62 37.27 -10.09 -21.99
CA CYS A 62 37.20 -10.87 -20.74
C CYS A 62 35.99 -11.79 -20.59
N ILE A 63 36.00 -12.92 -21.30
CA ILE A 63 35.09 -14.08 -21.07
C ILE A 63 35.45 -14.86 -19.78
N LEU A 64 36.49 -14.49 -19.02
CA LEU A 64 37.13 -15.41 -18.06
C LEU A 64 37.04 -15.05 -16.57
N LEU A 65 36.06 -14.27 -16.13
CA LEU A 65 35.79 -14.09 -14.70
C LEU A 65 34.36 -14.52 -14.30
N VAL A 66 34.02 -15.74 -14.73
CA VAL A 66 33.14 -16.61 -13.96
C VAL A 66 33.71 -16.71 -12.54
N LYS A 67 32.89 -16.34 -11.55
CA LYS A 67 33.12 -16.24 -10.09
C LYS A 67 33.46 -14.82 -9.64
N VAL A 68 32.47 -14.14 -9.07
CA VAL A 68 32.49 -13.68 -7.66
C VAL A 68 31.12 -13.07 -7.30
N LYS A 69 30.53 -13.62 -6.23
CA LYS A 69 29.44 -13.10 -5.36
C LYS A 69 27.97 -13.16 -5.82
N LEU A 70 27.35 -14.30 -5.46
CA LEU A 70 26.15 -14.41 -4.61
C LEU A 70 25.36 -13.12 -4.36
N VAL A 71 24.22 -12.94 -5.04
CA VAL A 71 22.98 -12.35 -4.52
C VAL A 71 21.79 -12.99 -5.26
N SER A 72 20.93 -13.66 -4.50
CA SER A 72 19.60 -14.24 -4.83
C SER A 72 19.31 -14.60 -6.30
N THR A 73 19.54 -15.87 -6.64
CA THR A 73 19.16 -16.48 -7.91
C THR A 73 17.64 -16.55 -8.08
N GLN A 74 17.05 -15.62 -8.85
CA GLN A 74 15.91 -15.96 -9.70
C GLN A 74 16.45 -16.03 -11.12
N ALA A 75 16.35 -17.20 -11.75
CA ALA A 75 16.77 -17.39 -13.13
C ALA A 75 15.96 -16.45 -14.03
N GLU A 76 16.64 -15.51 -14.66
CA GLU A 76 16.07 -14.58 -15.65
C GLU A 76 15.88 -15.35 -16.94
N GLU A 77 14.62 -15.52 -17.33
CA GLU A 77 14.25 -16.26 -18.51
C GLU A 77 13.83 -15.20 -19.55
N TYR A 78 14.31 -15.31 -20.79
CA TYR A 78 14.06 -14.37 -21.89
C TYR A 78 13.44 -15.14 -23.07
N ASP A 79 12.59 -14.50 -23.87
CA ASP A 79 12.14 -15.09 -25.14
C ASP A 79 13.19 -14.87 -26.26
N GLU A 80 13.03 -15.59 -27.38
CA GLU A 80 13.96 -15.55 -28.53
C GLU A 80 14.06 -14.15 -29.17
N GLU A 81 13.17 -13.23 -28.82
CA GLU A 81 13.06 -11.85 -29.32
C GLU A 81 13.68 -10.81 -28.37
N GLY A 82 14.25 -11.24 -27.23
CA GLY A 82 14.95 -10.37 -26.30
C GLY A 82 14.03 -9.61 -25.33
N LYS A 83 12.79 -10.07 -25.12
CA LYS A 83 11.82 -9.47 -24.19
C LYS A 83 11.89 -10.15 -22.81
N LEU A 84 11.78 -9.35 -21.75
CA LEU A 84 11.84 -9.78 -20.35
C LEU A 84 10.66 -10.73 -19.99
N ARG A 85 10.90 -12.02 -19.66
CA ARG A 85 9.81 -12.91 -19.18
C ARG A 85 9.26 -12.49 -17.81
N ASN A 86 9.93 -11.61 -17.06
CA ASN A 86 9.40 -11.07 -15.79
C ASN A 86 8.33 -9.98 -15.95
N GLY A 87 8.09 -9.48 -17.18
CA GLY A 87 7.06 -8.46 -17.44
C GLY A 87 5.66 -8.88 -16.99
N LYS A 88 5.35 -10.18 -17.04
CA LYS A 88 4.09 -10.72 -16.53
C LYS A 88 3.96 -10.52 -15.02
N LYS A 89 5.01 -10.79 -14.23
CA LYS A 89 4.96 -10.59 -12.77
C LYS A 89 4.88 -9.10 -12.41
N ILE A 90 5.58 -8.24 -13.15
CA ILE A 90 5.53 -6.78 -12.95
C ILE A 90 4.12 -6.26 -13.23
N ASN A 91 3.51 -6.63 -14.36
CA ASN A 91 2.14 -6.25 -14.67
C ASN A 91 1.15 -6.76 -13.63
N THR A 92 1.26 -8.03 -13.22
CA THR A 92 0.42 -8.58 -12.15
C THR A 92 0.61 -7.83 -10.82
N TRP A 93 1.82 -7.40 -10.48
CA TRP A 93 2.05 -6.57 -9.29
C TRP A 93 1.36 -5.21 -9.42
N ILE A 94 1.51 -4.54 -10.57
CA ILE A 94 0.88 -3.23 -10.84
C ILE A 94 -0.65 -3.32 -10.77
N GLU A 95 -1.24 -4.38 -11.33
CA GLU A 95 -2.69 -4.62 -11.24
C GLU A 95 -3.15 -4.79 -9.79
N ARG A 96 -2.38 -5.50 -8.97
CA ARG A 96 -2.67 -5.71 -7.55
C ARG A 96 -2.50 -4.44 -6.74
N ASP A 97 -1.49 -3.62 -7.05
CA ASP A 97 -1.30 -2.30 -6.45
C ASP A 97 -2.46 -1.36 -6.79
N ALA A 98 -2.88 -1.29 -8.06
CA ALA A 98 -4.05 -0.53 -8.47
C ALA A 98 -5.33 -0.99 -7.74
N MET A 99 -5.51 -2.30 -7.56
CA MET A 99 -6.64 -2.85 -6.80
C MET A 99 -6.59 -2.47 -5.31
N ALA A 100 -5.40 -2.52 -4.71
CA ALA A 100 -5.18 -2.13 -3.33
C ALA A 100 -5.43 -0.62 -3.13
N ALA A 101 -4.90 0.23 -4.01
CA ALA A 101 -5.12 1.66 -4.02
C ALA A 101 -6.61 1.98 -4.18
N GLY A 102 -7.30 1.31 -5.11
CA GLY A 102 -8.74 1.45 -5.31
C GLY A 102 -9.58 1.04 -4.09
N LEU A 103 -9.16 -0.02 -3.38
CA LEU A 103 -9.79 -0.44 -2.12
C LEU A 103 -9.63 0.62 -1.04
N ILE A 104 -8.43 1.15 -0.86
CA ILE A 104 -8.16 2.22 0.11
C ILE A 104 -8.98 3.45 -0.27
N TYR A 105 -8.79 3.99 -1.48
CA TYR A 105 -9.45 5.21 -1.95
C TYR A 105 -10.99 5.11 -1.91
N GLY A 106 -11.55 4.00 -2.38
CA GLY A 106 -12.99 3.77 -2.40
C GLY A 106 -13.60 3.57 -1.02
N SER A 107 -12.79 3.20 -0.03
CA SER A 107 -13.19 3.08 1.38
C SER A 107 -13.09 4.39 2.16
N LEU A 108 -12.68 5.50 1.55
CA LEU A 108 -12.66 6.83 2.15
C LEU A 108 -13.88 7.64 1.69
N GLU A 109 -14.42 8.48 2.58
CA GLU A 109 -15.32 9.55 2.15
C GLU A 109 -14.57 10.61 1.33
N PRO A 110 -15.25 11.34 0.42
CA PRO A 110 -14.60 12.26 -0.52
C PRO A 110 -13.68 13.30 0.14
N GLU A 111 -14.04 13.77 1.34
CA GLU A 111 -13.24 14.74 2.09
C GLU A 111 -11.84 14.19 2.44
N TYR A 112 -11.76 12.91 2.80
CA TYR A 112 -10.50 12.24 3.19
C TYR A 112 -9.74 11.63 2.01
N GLN A 113 -10.32 11.62 0.80
CA GLN A 113 -9.61 11.20 -0.41
C GLN A 113 -8.45 12.14 -0.75
N THR A 114 -8.53 13.40 -0.34
CA THR A 114 -7.45 14.37 -0.52
C THR A 114 -6.19 14.01 0.29
N SER A 115 -6.35 13.38 1.46
CA SER A 115 -5.24 12.92 2.32
C SER A 115 -4.32 11.90 1.65
N VAL A 116 -4.87 11.10 0.74
CA VAL A 116 -4.11 10.13 -0.06
C VAL A 116 -3.70 10.66 -1.43
N GLY A 117 -4.11 11.89 -1.76
CA GLY A 117 -3.77 12.56 -3.01
C GLY A 117 -2.25 12.71 -3.18
N GLY A 118 -1.74 12.34 -4.36
CA GLY A 118 -0.31 12.38 -4.66
C GLY A 118 0.53 11.27 -4.04
N SER A 119 -0.10 10.19 -3.56
CA SER A 119 0.60 8.95 -3.22
C SER A 119 1.01 8.20 -4.49
N VAL A 120 2.17 7.54 -4.47
CA VAL A 120 2.70 6.84 -5.66
C VAL A 120 2.14 5.43 -5.81
N ASP A 121 1.95 4.73 -4.69
CA ASP A 121 1.45 3.35 -4.62
C ASP A 121 0.50 3.18 -3.41
N ALA A 122 -0.13 2.02 -3.31
CA ALA A 122 -1.05 1.73 -2.21
C ALA A 122 -0.37 1.74 -0.84
N ALA A 123 0.92 1.42 -0.79
CA ALA A 123 1.72 1.44 0.44
C ALA A 123 1.94 2.87 0.96
N ASP A 124 2.23 3.82 0.08
CA ASP A 124 2.37 5.24 0.42
C ASP A 124 1.02 5.81 0.90
N MET A 125 -0.09 5.47 0.22
CA MET A 125 -1.43 5.85 0.68
C MET A 125 -1.69 5.37 2.11
N TRP A 126 -1.38 4.10 2.39
CA TRP A 126 -1.57 3.50 3.71
C TRP A 126 -0.68 4.15 4.77
N LYS A 127 0.58 4.40 4.43
CA LYS A 127 1.54 5.05 5.31
C LYS A 127 1.08 6.47 5.69
N ARG A 128 0.68 7.28 4.71
CA ARG A 128 0.20 8.65 4.94
C ARG A 128 -1.00 8.70 5.86
N LEU A 129 -2.02 7.88 5.61
CA LEU A 129 -3.20 7.80 6.47
C LEU A 129 -2.84 7.46 7.92
N ASN A 130 -1.97 6.47 8.13
CA ASN A 130 -1.53 6.12 9.48
C ASN A 130 -0.74 7.25 10.15
N GLN A 131 0.10 7.97 9.40
CA GLN A 131 0.86 9.09 9.91
C GLN A 131 -0.02 10.28 10.29
N GLU A 132 -0.97 10.66 9.44
CA GLU A 132 -1.91 11.74 9.69
C GLU A 132 -2.72 11.48 10.96
N HIS A 133 -3.28 10.28 11.10
CA HIS A 133 -4.03 9.94 12.30
C HIS A 133 -3.19 9.85 13.57
N ALA A 134 -1.93 9.43 13.47
CA ALA A 134 -1.00 9.47 14.59
C ALA A 134 -0.70 10.91 15.03
N GLN A 135 -0.52 11.83 14.08
CA GLN A 135 -0.30 13.26 14.36
C GLN A 135 -1.54 13.90 15.01
N VAL A 136 -2.73 13.64 14.49
CA VAL A 136 -4.00 14.15 15.06
C VAL A 136 -4.19 13.62 16.49
N ALA A 137 -3.93 12.34 16.74
CA ALA A 137 -4.02 11.76 18.08
C ALA A 137 -3.03 12.42 19.06
N ALA A 138 -1.79 12.67 18.63
CA ALA A 138 -0.79 13.36 19.43
C ALA A 138 -1.20 14.83 19.73
N ALA A 139 -1.70 15.56 18.73
CA ALA A 139 -2.18 16.92 18.90
C ALA A 139 -3.37 17.01 19.87
N ASN A 140 -4.32 16.08 19.78
CA ASN A 140 -5.46 16.01 20.68
C ASN A 140 -5.04 15.77 22.14
N SER A 141 -4.02 14.92 22.36
CA SER A 141 -3.46 14.70 23.71
C SER A 141 -2.87 15.99 24.29
N ASN A 142 -2.12 16.76 23.49
CA ASN A 142 -1.57 18.05 23.92
C ASN A 142 -2.67 19.07 24.24
N GLN A 143 -3.72 19.13 23.42
CA GLN A 143 -4.86 20.03 23.65
C GLN A 143 -5.61 19.68 24.95
N LEU A 144 -5.86 18.39 25.21
CA LEU A 144 -6.50 17.94 26.45
C LEU A 144 -5.66 18.32 27.67
N THR A 145 -4.34 18.13 27.58
CA THR A 145 -3.39 18.50 28.64
C THR A 145 -3.41 20.01 28.89
N ALA A 146 -3.41 20.83 27.84
CA ALA A 146 -3.50 22.28 27.97
C ALA A 146 -4.81 22.73 28.62
N LYS A 147 -5.95 22.15 28.21
CA LYS A 147 -7.26 22.42 28.82
C LYS A 147 -7.31 22.00 30.29
N PHE A 148 -6.69 20.87 30.63
CA PHE A 148 -6.58 20.42 32.02
C PHE A 148 -5.80 21.40 32.89
N PHE A 149 -4.64 21.88 32.42
CA PHE A 149 -3.87 22.88 33.15
C PHE A 149 -4.60 24.22 33.25
N GLN A 150 -5.30 24.65 32.19
CA GLN A 150 -6.10 25.86 32.22
C GLN A 150 -7.24 25.78 33.26
N TYR A 151 -7.90 24.63 33.35
CA TYR A 151 -8.94 24.39 34.36
C TYR A 151 -8.38 24.43 35.79
N ILE A 152 -7.20 23.85 36.04
CA ILE A 152 -6.55 23.94 37.36
C ILE A 152 -6.17 25.38 37.72
N MET A 153 -5.67 26.15 36.75
CA MET A 153 -5.19 27.52 36.96
C MET A 153 -6.33 28.55 37.05
N ASN A 154 -7.53 28.20 36.58
CA ASN A 154 -8.71 29.07 36.60
C ASN A 154 -10.01 28.23 36.72
N PRO A 155 -10.30 27.68 37.92
CA PRO A 155 -11.41 26.74 38.13
C PRO A 155 -12.81 27.35 38.01
#